data_AF-A0A3E2NN19-F1
#
_entry.id   AF-A0A3E2NN19-F1
#
_cell.length_a   1.000
_cell.length_b   1.000
_cell.length_c   1.000
_cell.angle_alpha   90.00
_cell.angle_beta   90.00
_cell.angle_gamma   90.00
#
_symmetry.space_group_name_H-M   'P 1'
#
loop_
_entity.id
_entity.type
_entity.pdbx_description
1 polymer ?
#
loop_
_entity_poly.entity_id
_entity_poly.type
_entity_poly.pdbx_seq_one_letter_code
_entity_poly.pdbx_strand_id
1 'polypeptide(L)' 'MYKTACRGDVSPSDMKIIMYEGGKKYAVRGTNKIKVGEKIYEGGAYTTDEAFKTGPLVFAKYAATLWKKNLLSN' A
#
# COMPACT_ATOMS: atom_id res chain seq x y z
N MET A 1 -2.20 7.46 5.83
CA MET A 1 -2.11 6.05 5.40
C MET A 1 -3.12 5.26 6.19
N TYR A 2 -3.92 4.41 5.55
CA TYR A 2 -4.94 3.62 6.23
C TYR A 2 -4.57 2.13 6.11
N LYS A 3 -4.57 1.41 7.24
CA LYS A 3 -4.37 -0.03 7.32
C LYS A 3 -5.59 -0.64 8.00
N THR A 4 -6.19 -1.66 7.39
CA THR A 4 -7.32 -2.40 7.98
C THR A 4 -6.84 -3.81 8.27
N ALA A 5 -6.80 -4.20 9.55
CA ALA A 5 -6.26 -5.47 9.98
C ALA A 5 -7.27 -6.20 10.89
N CYS A 6 -7.48 -7.50 10.66
CA CYS A 6 -8.15 -8.40 11.60
C CYS A 6 -7.11 -8.93 12.58
N ARG A 7 -7.19 -8.58 13.86
CA ARG A 7 -6.19 -8.99 14.88
C ARG A 7 -6.30 -10.45 15.33
N GLY A 8 -7.30 -11.18 14.86
CA GLY A 8 -7.52 -12.60 15.22
C GLY A 8 -6.88 -13.60 14.27
N ASP A 9 -6.41 -13.16 13.10
CA ASP A 9 -5.80 -14.02 12.07
C ASP A 9 -4.52 -13.36 11.53
N VAL A 10 -3.50 -14.18 11.24
CA VAL A 10 -2.22 -13.75 10.69
C VAL A 10 -2.29 -13.67 9.17
N SER A 11 -3.31 -12.97 8.67
CA SER A 11 -3.53 -12.72 7.24
C SER A 11 -3.00 -11.34 6.81
N PRO A 12 -2.56 -11.18 5.55
CA PRO A 12 -2.18 -9.88 5.02
C PRO A 12 -3.35 -8.88 5.16
N SER A 13 -3.06 -7.75 5.76
CA SER A 13 -4.00 -6.66 6.00
C SER A 13 -4.08 -5.73 4.81
N ASP A 14 -5.29 -5.29 4.47
CA ASP A 14 -5.51 -4.32 3.40
C ASP A 14 -4.86 -2.97 3.75
N MET A 15 -4.14 -2.44 2.77
CA MET A 15 -3.38 -1.21 2.87
C MET A 15 -3.73 -0.28 1.71
N LYS A 16 -4.03 0.97 2.05
CA LYS A 16 -4.31 2.00 1.05
C LYS A 16 -3.62 3.32 1.36
N ILE A 17 -3.03 3.89 0.32
CA ILE A 17 -2.51 5.25 0.29
C ILE A 17 -3.44 6.07 -0.59
N ILE A 18 -4.00 7.15 -0.05
CA ILE A 18 -4.84 8.07 -0.79
C ILE A 18 -4.14 9.42 -0.71
N MET A 19 -3.87 10.00 -1.88
CA MET A 19 -3.34 11.34 -2.06
C MET A 19 -4.38 12.16 -2.82
N TYR A 20 -4.45 13.45 -2.54
CA TYR A 20 -5.45 14.33 -3.14
C TYR A 20 -4.81 15.68 -3.43
N GLU A 21 -4.93 16.14 -4.67
CA GLU A 21 -4.44 17.45 -5.09
C GLU A 21 -5.36 18.00 -6.19
N GLY A 22 -5.78 19.26 -6.07
CA GLY A 22 -6.48 19.98 -7.13
C GLY A 22 -7.76 19.29 -7.65
N GLY A 23 -8.54 18.64 -6.78
CA GLY A 23 -9.73 17.89 -7.21
C GLY A 23 -9.47 16.45 -7.65
N LYS A 24 -8.22 16.07 -7.88
CA LYS A 24 -7.84 14.73 -8.33
C LYS A 24 -7.42 13.86 -7.16
N LYS A 25 -7.95 12.64 -7.12
CA LYS A 25 -7.62 11.62 -6.14
C LYS A 25 -6.69 10.59 -6.76
N TYR A 26 -5.61 10.28 -6.06
CA TYR A 26 -4.63 9.28 -6.43
C TYR A 26 -4.63 8.20 -5.36
N ALA A 27 -4.89 6.96 -5.73
CA ALA A 27 -4.97 5.86 -4.77
C ALA A 27 -4.00 4.73 -5.12
N VAL A 28 -3.32 4.22 -4.10
CA VAL A 28 -2.57 2.96 -4.16
C VAL A 28 -3.26 2.00 -3.21
N ARG A 29 -3.59 0.80 -3.68
CA ARG A 29 -4.31 -0.22 -2.92
C ARG A 29 -3.55 -1.52 -3.00
N GLY A 30 -3.54 -2.30 -1.93
CA GLY A 30 -2.81 -3.56 -1.88
C GLY A 30 -2.84 -4.16 -0.49
N THR A 31 -1.97 -5.12 -0.24
CA THR A 31 -1.85 -5.79 1.06
C THR A 31 -0.49 -5.52 1.67
N ASN A 32 -0.42 -5.46 3.00
CA ASN A 32 0.88 -5.45 3.68
C ASN A 32 1.59 -6.81 3.46
N LYS A 33 2.90 -6.81 3.68
CA LYS A 33 3.70 -8.03 3.68
C LYS A 33 3.82 -8.53 5.12
N ILE A 34 3.40 -9.76 5.33
CA ILE A 34 3.50 -10.44 6.63
C ILE A 34 4.37 -11.69 6.50
N LYS A 35 4.95 -12.12 7.63
CA LYS A 35 5.72 -13.35 7.74
C LYS A 35 4.82 -14.41 8.37
N VAL A 36 4.45 -15.44 7.61
CA VAL A 36 3.57 -16.54 8.05
C VAL A 36 4.34 -17.81 8.41
N GLY A 37 5.65 -17.86 8.14
CA GLY A 37 6.54 -18.97 8.52
C GLY A 37 8.01 -18.55 8.49
N GLU A 38 8.94 -19.46 8.79
CA GLU A 38 10.38 -19.12 8.91
C GLU A 38 10.96 -18.36 7.70
N LYS A 39 10.52 -18.74 6.48
CA LYS A 39 10.90 -18.10 5.20
C LYS A 39 9.71 -17.82 4.28
N ILE A 40 8.48 -17.95 4.78
CA ILE A 40 7.25 -17.75 3.99
C ILE A 40 6.71 -16.36 4.28
N TYR A 41 6.55 -15.58 3.21
CA TYR A 41 5.95 -14.26 3.26
C TYR A 41 4.71 -14.23 2.38
N GLU A 42 3.66 -13.61 2.88
CA GLU A 42 2.43 -13.39 2.14
C GLU A 42 2.12 -11.90 2.03
N GLY A 43 1.48 -11.52 0.92
CA GLY A 43 1.11 -10.14 0.62
C GLY A 43 2.28 -9.24 0.16
N GLY A 44 2.05 -7.94 0.19
CA GLY A 44 2.98 -6.91 -0.27
C GLY A 44 2.75 -6.42 -1.71
N ALA A 45 1.79 -7.02 -2.42
CA ALA A 45 1.38 -6.57 -3.74
C ALA A 45 0.56 -5.28 -3.63
N TYR A 46 0.72 -4.39 -4.61
CA TYR A 46 -0.06 -3.17 -4.72
C TYR A 46 -0.38 -2.83 -6.17
N THR A 47 -1.49 -2.13 -6.35
CA THR A 47 -1.96 -1.56 -7.61
C THR A 47 -2.14 -0.05 -7.46
N THR A 48 -1.86 0.67 -8.54
CA THR A 48 -1.99 2.13 -8.60
C THR A 48 -3.22 2.52 -9.42
N ASP A 49 -3.88 3.58 -9.02
CA ASP A 49 -5.04 4.12 -9.74
C ASP A 49 -4.64 4.71 -11.10
N GLU A 50 -5.59 4.77 -12.04
CA GLU A 50 -5.33 5.30 -13.38
C GLU A 50 -4.92 6.78 -13.36
N ALA A 51 -5.32 7.50 -12.31
CA ALA A 51 -4.91 8.88 -12.06
C ALA A 51 -3.37 9.03 -12.03
N PHE A 52 -2.61 8.00 -11.67
CA PHE A 52 -1.15 8.04 -11.73
C PHE A 52 -0.58 8.05 -13.16
N LYS A 53 -1.34 7.59 -14.17
CA LYS A 53 -0.90 7.63 -15.59
C LYS A 53 -0.81 9.05 -16.12
N THR A 54 -1.72 9.92 -15.70
CA THR A 54 -1.82 11.33 -16.14
C THR A 54 -1.35 12.32 -15.06
N GLY A 55 -0.87 11.80 -13.94
CA GLY A 55 -0.51 12.57 -12.75
C GLY A 55 0.98 12.92 -12.64
N PRO A 56 1.35 13.73 -11.63
CA PRO A 56 2.73 14.03 -11.32
C PRO A 56 3.53 12.78 -10.91
N LEU A 57 4.68 12.55 -11.56
CA LEU A 57 5.61 11.46 -11.22
C LEU A 57 6.07 11.50 -9.75
N VAL A 58 6.09 12.68 -9.13
CA VAL A 58 6.45 12.88 -7.73
C VAL A 58 5.51 12.09 -6.81
N PHE A 59 4.21 12.02 -7.13
CA PHE A 59 3.26 11.23 -6.34
C PHE A 59 3.51 9.74 -6.45
N ALA A 60 3.82 9.23 -7.65
CA ALA A 60 4.15 7.83 -7.82
C ALA A 60 5.39 7.44 -7.01
N LYS A 61 6.44 8.28 -7.07
CA LYS A 61 7.67 8.10 -6.28
C LYS A 61 7.39 8.15 -4.78
N TYR A 62 6.64 9.15 -4.33
CA TYR A 62 6.32 9.32 -2.92
C TYR A 62 5.46 8.17 -2.38
N ALA A 63 4.46 7.74 -3.15
CA ALA A 63 3.61 6.60 -2.80
C ALA A 63 4.42 5.29 -2.71
N ALA A 64 5.35 5.05 -3.64
CA ALA A 64 6.24 3.89 -3.60
C ALA A 64 7.16 3.90 -2.36
N THR A 65 7.71 5.07 -2.00
CA THR A 65 8.53 5.23 -0.79
C THR A 65 7.72 4.99 0.48
N LEU A 66 6.53 5.57 0.57
CA LEU A 66 5.60 5.34 1.69
C LEU A 66 5.20 3.88 1.81
N TRP A 67 4.92 3.23 0.67
CA TRP A 67 4.56 1.82 0.61
C TRP A 67 5.69 0.95 1.16
N LYS A 68 6.93 1.11 0.63
CA LYS A 68 8.11 0.37 1.11
C LYS A 68 8.36 0.58 2.60
N LYS A 69 8.24 1.81 3.09
CA LYS A 69 8.43 2.14 4.51
C LYS A 69 7.41 1.42 5.41
N ASN A 70 6.24 1.08 4.89
CA ASN A 70 5.14 0.50 5.66
C ASN A 70 4.79 -0.93 5.24
N LEU A 71 5.59 -1.52 4.35
CA LEU A 71 5.33 -2.81 3.71
C LEU A 71 5.33 -3.93 4.75
N LEU A 72 6.29 -3.91 5.66
CA LEU A 72 6.36 -4.85 6.76
C LEU A 72 5.52 -4.32 7.92
N SER A 73 4.57 -5.13 8.38
CA SER A 73 4.02 -4.95 9.72
C SER A 73 5.10 -5.40 10.70
N ASN A 74 5.69 -4.45 11.44
CA ASN A 74 6.42 -4.77 12.68
C ASN A 74 5.43 -5.15 13.77
#